data_AF-A0A1H5XIR8-F1
#
_entry.id   AF-A0A1H5XIR8-F1
#
_cell.length_a   1.000
_cell.length_b   1.000
_cell.length_c   1.000
_cell.angle_alpha   90.00
_cell.angle_beta   90.00
_cell.angle_gamma   90.00
#
_symmetry.space_group_name_H-M   'P 1'
#
loop_
_entity.id
_entity.type
_entity.pdbx_description
1 polymer ?
#
loop_
_entity_poly.entity_id
_entity_poly.type
_entity_poly.pdbx_seq_one_letter_code
_entity_poly.pdbx_strand_id
1 'polypeptide(L)'
;MEVRTKIVGLLRFSVLTTTYYTGELGSVEAVEQHLFSPERMKLRFHLFENLCLPSLKAQTDQNFEMVVLTSRRMPAQWLDRLAALIEPLPNFRLIRASVTQHYRLTQRAYASVPAGDSTHLIRFRLDDDDAVDRDFIARTRRYADALLAMQGPAKPFVVAWNHGFYVRRKPDGNDVFDAVERSPLSVGTTLVAPVGHGVNPYRYVHRRLPQHYPTFTDTTIPTFVRTIHEDNKSNPSQSGLTRQLTERQTLRRLRRNFGIDLHWLRTL
;
A
#
# COMPACT_ATOMS: atom_id res chain seq x y z
N MET A 1 -20.02 -23.48 6.51
CA MET A 1 -18.55 -23.57 6.70
C MET A 1 -18.13 -22.35 7.48
N GLU A 2 -17.42 -22.52 8.59
CA GLU A 2 -16.93 -21.40 9.38
C GLU A 2 -15.87 -20.61 8.58
N VAL A 3 -16.02 -19.29 8.55
CA VAL A 3 -15.11 -18.40 7.83
C VAL A 3 -13.94 -18.05 8.74
N ARG A 4 -12.71 -18.33 8.29
CA ARG A 4 -11.47 -17.95 8.95
C ARG A 4 -10.64 -17.09 8.00
N THR A 5 -10.31 -15.87 8.42
CA THR A 5 -9.68 -14.86 7.57
C THR A 5 -8.24 -14.58 8.01
N LYS A 6 -7.33 -14.52 7.03
CA LYS A 6 -5.95 -14.05 7.23
C LYS A 6 -5.67 -12.83 6.38
N ILE A 7 -5.08 -11.81 7.00
CA ILE A 7 -4.72 -10.56 6.35
C ILE A 7 -3.27 -10.63 5.90
N VAL A 8 -3.05 -10.34 4.62
CA VAL A 8 -1.71 -10.30 4.01
C VAL A 8 -1.54 -8.99 3.25
N GLY A 9 -0.61 -8.17 3.69
CA GLY A 9 -0.16 -6.98 2.98
C GLY A 9 1.00 -7.28 2.04
N LEU A 10 1.05 -6.54 0.93
CA LEU A 10 2.23 -6.51 0.07
C LEU A 10 2.63 -5.06 -0.18
N LEU A 11 3.89 -4.78 0.12
CA LEU A 11 4.58 -3.53 -0.20
C LEU A 11 5.78 -3.81 -1.10
N ARG A 12 5.93 -2.99 -2.12
CA ARG A 12 6.99 -3.14 -3.13
C ARG A 12 8.04 -2.08 -2.90
N PHE A 13 9.20 -2.43 -2.35
CA PHE A 13 10.29 -1.49 -2.10
C PHE A 13 11.33 -1.57 -3.23
N SER A 14 11.31 -0.59 -4.15
CA SER A 14 12.22 -0.51 -5.31
C SER A 14 12.39 -1.85 -6.05
N VAL A 15 11.29 -2.40 -6.55
CA VAL A 15 11.27 -3.72 -7.22
C VAL A 15 11.61 -3.58 -8.71
N LEU A 16 12.74 -4.17 -9.12
CA LEU A 16 13.14 -4.28 -10.52
C LEU A 16 12.31 -5.34 -11.26
N THR A 17 11.72 -4.95 -12.40
CA THR A 17 10.84 -5.84 -13.19
C THR A 17 11.07 -5.65 -14.69
N THR A 18 10.59 -6.59 -15.50
CA THR A 18 10.66 -6.48 -16.97
C THR A 18 9.51 -5.66 -17.59
N THR A 19 8.50 -5.26 -16.81
CA THR A 19 7.27 -4.61 -17.32
C THR A 19 7.03 -3.21 -16.77
N TYR A 20 7.72 -2.82 -15.71
CA TYR A 20 7.55 -1.54 -15.03
C TYR A 20 8.77 -0.66 -15.33
N TYR A 21 8.54 0.57 -15.82
CA TYR A 21 9.53 1.51 -16.38
C TYR A 21 10.28 1.07 -17.65
N THR A 22 10.30 -0.22 -17.99
CA THR A 22 11.03 -0.71 -19.19
C THR A 22 10.56 -0.10 -20.50
N GLY A 23 9.26 0.20 -20.65
CA GLY A 23 8.75 0.90 -21.85
C GLY A 23 9.20 2.36 -21.96
N GLU A 24 9.56 3.00 -20.84
CA GLU A 24 10.00 4.41 -20.78
C GLU A 24 11.53 4.51 -20.86
N LEU A 25 12.25 3.60 -20.20
CA LEU A 25 13.71 3.62 -20.05
C LEU A 25 14.44 2.67 -21.01
N GLY A 26 13.72 1.85 -21.79
CA GLY A 26 14.26 1.05 -22.89
C GLY A 26 14.92 -0.28 -22.51
N SER A 27 15.47 -0.44 -21.30
CA SER A 27 16.10 -1.70 -20.86
C SER A 27 15.93 -1.98 -19.36
N VAL A 28 16.16 -3.22 -18.94
CA VAL A 28 16.13 -3.60 -17.51
C VAL A 28 17.29 -2.93 -16.76
N GLU A 29 18.43 -2.77 -17.41
CA GLU A 29 19.64 -2.14 -16.87
C GLU A 29 19.43 -0.65 -16.62
N ALA A 30 18.76 0.05 -17.55
CA ALA A 30 18.40 1.45 -17.34
C ALA A 30 17.39 1.62 -16.20
N VAL A 31 16.40 0.71 -16.09
CA VAL A 31 15.47 0.69 -14.94
C VAL A 31 16.21 0.41 -13.64
N GLU A 32 17.19 -0.49 -13.62
CA GLU A 32 18.00 -0.76 -12.43
C GLU A 32 18.78 0.46 -11.98
N GLN A 33 19.51 1.12 -12.90
CA GLN A 33 20.27 2.34 -12.61
C GLN A 33 19.36 3.45 -12.07
N HIS A 34 18.18 3.62 -12.66
CA HIS A 34 17.20 4.59 -12.19
C HIS A 34 16.64 4.21 -10.79
N LEU A 35 16.19 2.97 -10.61
CA LEU A 35 15.58 2.50 -9.36
C LEU A 35 16.52 2.61 -8.17
N PHE A 36 17.80 2.32 -8.37
CA PHE A 36 18.82 2.28 -7.32
C PHE A 36 19.74 3.49 -7.32
N SER A 37 19.40 4.56 -8.06
CA SER A 37 20.15 5.82 -7.98
C SER A 37 20.16 6.33 -6.53
N PRO A 38 21.30 6.88 -6.05
CA PRO A 38 21.41 7.31 -4.66
C PRO A 38 20.33 8.30 -4.23
N GLU A 39 19.97 9.24 -5.10
CA GLU A 39 18.96 10.28 -4.84
C GLU A 39 17.58 9.65 -4.65
N ARG A 40 17.19 8.77 -5.56
CA ARG A 40 15.90 8.07 -5.48
C ARG A 40 15.82 7.17 -4.25
N MET A 41 16.87 6.39 -3.98
CA MET A 41 16.89 5.50 -2.83
C MET A 41 16.84 6.26 -1.50
N LYS A 42 17.53 7.39 -1.37
CA LYS A 42 17.42 8.28 -0.21
C LYS A 42 15.98 8.75 0.00
N LEU A 43 15.30 9.17 -1.06
CA LEU A 43 13.89 9.57 -0.99
C LEU A 43 12.98 8.41 -0.57
N ARG A 44 13.14 7.22 -1.17
CA ARG A 44 12.33 6.03 -0.80
C ARG A 44 12.53 5.65 0.65
N PHE A 45 13.77 5.58 1.13
CA PHE A 45 14.04 5.31 2.55
C PHE A 45 13.47 6.38 3.46
N HIS A 46 13.62 7.66 3.09
CA HIS A 46 13.06 8.76 3.87
C HIS A 46 11.56 8.61 4.04
N LEU A 47 10.79 8.43 2.95
CA LEU A 47 9.33 8.25 3.03
C LEU A 47 8.95 6.94 3.74
N PHE A 48 9.67 5.85 3.49
CA PHE A 48 9.37 4.57 4.10
C PHE A 48 9.58 4.59 5.61
N GLU A 49 10.73 5.07 6.09
CA GLU A 49 11.08 5.09 7.51
C GLU A 49 10.24 6.08 8.30
N ASN A 50 9.86 7.20 7.68
CA ASN A 50 9.20 8.30 8.38
C ASN A 50 7.68 8.26 8.25
N LEU A 51 7.12 7.69 7.17
CA LEU A 51 5.69 7.68 6.90
C LEU A 51 5.11 6.27 6.83
N CYS A 52 5.56 5.46 5.87
CA CYS A 52 4.92 4.17 5.57
C CYS A 52 5.09 3.14 6.71
N LEU A 53 6.33 2.85 7.10
CA LEU A 53 6.66 1.84 8.11
C LEU A 53 6.06 2.17 9.48
N PRO A 54 6.13 3.42 9.99
CA PRO A 54 5.45 3.79 11.23
C PRO A 54 3.94 3.54 11.18
N SER A 55 3.29 3.80 10.03
CA SER A 55 1.85 3.58 9.87
C SER A 55 1.44 2.11 10.02
N LEU A 56 2.29 1.19 9.56
CA LEU A 56 2.08 -0.26 9.70
C LEU A 56 2.41 -0.75 11.11
N LYS A 57 3.46 -0.21 11.75
CA LYS A 57 3.82 -0.55 13.13
C LYS A 57 2.75 -0.09 14.13
N ALA A 58 2.09 1.04 13.85
CA ALA A 58 1.09 1.64 14.74
C ALA A 58 -0.31 1.02 14.64
N GLN A 59 -0.49 -0.10 13.93
CA GLN A 59 -1.80 -0.75 13.80
C GLN A 59 -2.34 -1.24 15.14
N THR A 60 -3.63 -1.02 15.40
CA THR A 60 -4.29 -1.49 16.62
C THR A 60 -4.55 -3.00 16.61
N ASP A 61 -4.70 -3.59 15.41
CA ASP A 61 -4.71 -5.03 15.17
C ASP A 61 -3.38 -5.44 14.50
N GLN A 62 -2.53 -6.15 15.24
CA GLN A 62 -1.25 -6.66 14.76
C GLN A 62 -1.35 -8.03 14.06
N ASN A 63 -2.56 -8.62 13.98
CA ASN A 63 -2.79 -9.93 13.37
C ASN A 63 -2.86 -9.86 11.83
N PHE A 64 -1.77 -9.43 11.21
CA PHE A 64 -1.57 -9.45 9.77
C PHE A 64 -0.16 -9.89 9.44
N GLU A 65 0.07 -10.31 8.20
CA GLU A 65 1.42 -10.58 7.68
C GLU A 65 1.75 -9.55 6.62
N MET A 66 2.95 -8.99 6.64
CA MET A 66 3.40 -7.97 5.69
C MET A 66 4.58 -8.46 4.87
N VAL A 67 4.40 -8.57 3.56
CA VAL A 67 5.48 -8.90 2.65
C VAL A 67 6.09 -7.61 2.11
N VAL A 68 7.37 -7.40 2.40
CA VAL A 68 8.20 -6.36 1.78
C VAL A 68 8.96 -7.00 0.64
N LEU A 69 8.52 -6.74 -0.59
CA LEU A 69 9.11 -7.27 -1.81
C LEU A 69 10.17 -6.30 -2.34
N THR A 70 11.37 -6.82 -2.60
CA THR A 70 12.46 -6.08 -3.25
C THR A 70 13.20 -6.94 -4.29
N SER A 71 14.22 -6.39 -4.96
CA SER A 71 15.00 -7.08 -5.98
C SER A 71 16.26 -7.74 -5.42
N ARG A 72 16.63 -8.92 -5.94
CA ARG A 72 17.95 -9.54 -5.67
C ARG A 72 19.12 -8.69 -6.15
N ARG A 73 18.89 -7.82 -7.15
CA ARG A 73 19.87 -6.88 -7.72
C ARG A 73 20.01 -5.57 -6.93
N MET A 74 19.28 -5.39 -5.83
CA MET A 74 19.46 -4.22 -4.97
C MET A 74 20.90 -4.16 -4.43
N PRO A 75 21.59 -3.01 -4.49
CA PRO A 75 22.92 -2.85 -3.90
C PRO A 75 22.95 -3.17 -2.40
N ALA A 76 24.02 -3.81 -1.93
CA ALA A 76 24.15 -4.32 -0.56
C ALA A 76 23.85 -3.27 0.51
N GLN A 77 24.41 -2.06 0.38
CA GLN A 77 24.18 -0.96 1.34
C GLN A 77 22.69 -0.64 1.57
N TRP A 78 21.87 -0.75 0.52
CA TRP A 78 20.43 -0.48 0.60
C TRP A 78 19.68 -1.71 1.12
N LEU A 79 20.10 -2.90 0.71
CA LEU A 79 19.52 -4.13 1.20
C LEU A 79 19.74 -4.30 2.71
N ASP A 80 20.94 -4.05 3.20
CA ASP A 80 21.30 -4.17 4.61
C ASP A 80 20.51 -3.19 5.46
N ARG A 81 20.36 -1.94 4.98
CA ARG A 81 19.49 -0.93 5.61
C ARG A 81 18.02 -1.39 5.66
N LEU A 82 17.49 -1.90 4.55
CA LEU A 82 16.11 -2.39 4.51
C LEU A 82 15.91 -3.62 5.41
N ALA A 83 16.85 -4.55 5.44
CA ALA A 83 16.81 -5.73 6.30
C ALA A 83 16.79 -5.33 7.78
N ALA A 84 17.68 -4.43 8.20
CA ALA A 84 17.73 -3.94 9.57
C ALA A 84 16.42 -3.30 10.07
N LEU A 85 15.65 -2.66 9.18
CA LEU A 85 14.33 -2.09 9.51
C LEU A 85 13.24 -3.15 9.68
N ILE A 86 13.36 -4.28 8.98
CA ILE A 86 12.31 -5.29 8.85
C ILE A 86 12.51 -6.48 9.79
N GLU A 87 13.75 -6.95 9.97
CA GLU A 87 14.09 -8.11 10.80
C GLU A 87 13.52 -8.08 12.22
N PRO A 88 13.46 -6.93 12.93
CA PRO A 88 12.87 -6.87 14.26
C PRO A 88 11.35 -7.04 14.31
N LEU A 89 10.65 -7.02 13.17
CA LEU A 89 9.20 -7.02 13.08
C LEU A 89 8.67 -8.44 12.78
N PRO A 90 8.06 -9.14 13.75
CA PRO A 90 7.75 -10.57 13.63
C PRO A 90 6.69 -10.89 12.57
N ASN A 91 5.83 -9.92 12.27
CA ASN A 91 4.79 -10.00 11.26
C ASN A 91 5.24 -9.52 9.88
N PHE A 92 6.53 -9.20 9.68
CA PHE A 92 7.04 -8.74 8.39
C PHE A 92 8.00 -9.77 7.78
N ARG A 93 8.03 -9.82 6.45
CA ARG A 93 8.90 -10.72 5.69
C ARG A 93 9.53 -9.97 4.53
N LEU A 94 10.85 -9.91 4.50
CA LEU A 94 11.60 -9.38 3.37
C LEU A 94 11.80 -10.45 2.30
N ILE A 95 11.25 -10.23 1.11
CA ILE A 95 11.37 -11.15 -0.02
C ILE A 95 12.20 -10.50 -1.13
N ARG A 96 13.32 -11.12 -1.47
CA ARG A 96 14.21 -10.71 -2.56
C ARG A 96 13.92 -11.54 -3.82
N ALA A 97 13.37 -10.90 -4.84
CA ALA A 97 12.99 -11.59 -6.06
C ALA A 97 13.96 -11.38 -7.23
N SER A 98 14.13 -12.42 -8.05
CA SER A 98 14.78 -12.31 -9.35
C SER A 98 13.92 -11.51 -10.32
N VAL A 99 14.55 -10.82 -11.26
CA VAL A 99 13.87 -9.98 -12.25
C VAL A 99 12.92 -10.82 -13.12
N THR A 100 11.64 -10.45 -13.15
CA THR A 100 10.64 -11.02 -14.05
C THR A 100 9.45 -10.06 -14.19
N GLN A 101 8.36 -10.51 -14.79
CA GLN A 101 7.14 -9.74 -14.95
C GLN A 101 6.57 -9.31 -13.58
N HIS A 102 6.19 -8.05 -13.45
CA HIS A 102 5.70 -7.46 -12.20
C HIS A 102 4.58 -8.28 -11.53
N TYR A 103 3.57 -8.72 -12.29
CA TYR A 103 2.45 -9.46 -11.71
C TYR A 103 2.85 -10.85 -11.18
N ARG A 104 3.81 -11.53 -11.83
CA ARG A 104 4.34 -12.81 -11.33
C ARG A 104 5.09 -12.62 -10.01
N LEU A 105 5.80 -11.50 -9.85
CA LEU A 105 6.47 -11.14 -8.61
C LEU A 105 5.47 -10.94 -7.47
N THR A 106 4.41 -10.16 -7.70
CA THR A 106 3.39 -9.93 -6.66
C THR A 106 2.63 -11.21 -6.31
N GLN A 107 2.33 -12.08 -7.28
CA GLN A 107 1.75 -13.39 -7.02
C GLN A 107 2.63 -14.26 -6.12
N ARG A 108 3.93 -14.37 -6.43
CA ARG A 108 4.90 -15.12 -5.61
C ARG A 108 5.05 -14.53 -4.21
N ALA A 109 5.06 -13.20 -4.11
CA ALA A 109 5.17 -12.50 -2.83
C ALA A 109 3.97 -12.82 -1.92
N TYR A 110 2.72 -12.71 -2.40
CA TYR A 110 1.57 -13.12 -1.61
C TYR A 110 1.56 -14.63 -1.28
N ALA A 111 2.00 -15.48 -2.21
CA ALA A 111 2.06 -16.93 -2.00
C ALA A 111 3.14 -17.35 -0.98
N SER A 112 4.11 -16.47 -0.68
CA SER A 112 5.13 -16.75 0.34
C SER A 112 4.59 -16.80 1.76
N VAL A 113 3.37 -16.29 1.99
CA VAL A 113 2.68 -16.36 3.27
C VAL A 113 1.72 -17.55 3.26
N PRO A 114 1.96 -18.60 4.07
CA PRO A 114 1.07 -19.75 4.13
C PRO A 114 -0.33 -19.35 4.61
N ALA A 115 -1.36 -19.89 3.96
CA ALA A 115 -2.75 -19.68 4.37
C ALA A 115 -3.08 -20.36 5.71
N GLY A 116 -2.36 -21.43 6.08
CA GLY A 116 -2.66 -22.20 7.28
C GLY A 116 -4.06 -22.82 7.22
N ASP A 117 -4.82 -22.66 8.29
CA ASP A 117 -6.21 -23.12 8.46
C ASP A 117 -7.25 -22.12 7.94
N SER A 118 -6.81 -20.97 7.40
CA SER A 118 -7.69 -19.92 6.90
C SER A 118 -8.46 -20.41 5.68
N THR A 119 -9.73 -20.00 5.58
CA THR A 119 -10.57 -20.28 4.41
C THR A 119 -10.51 -19.13 3.40
N HIS A 120 -10.17 -17.92 3.85
CA HIS A 120 -10.11 -16.71 3.03
C HIS A 120 -8.86 -15.88 3.31
N LEU A 121 -8.41 -15.19 2.26
CA LEU A 121 -7.30 -14.25 2.32
C LEU A 121 -7.79 -12.85 2.01
N ILE A 122 -7.48 -11.93 2.93
CA ILE A 122 -7.70 -10.50 2.81
C ILE A 122 -6.37 -9.90 2.38
N ARG A 123 -6.21 -9.68 1.08
CA ARG A 123 -4.94 -9.22 0.50
C ARG A 123 -5.01 -7.74 0.23
N PHE A 124 -4.18 -6.93 0.89
CA PHE A 124 -4.10 -5.50 0.61
C PHE A 124 -2.76 -5.14 -0.04
N ARG A 125 -2.76 -4.02 -0.76
CA ARG A 125 -1.55 -3.44 -1.35
C ARG A 125 -1.23 -2.09 -0.73
N LEU A 126 0.06 -1.80 -0.59
CA LEU A 126 0.56 -0.50 -0.16
C LEU A 126 1.85 -0.19 -0.93
N ASP A 127 2.06 1.09 -1.25
CA ASP A 127 3.32 1.55 -1.83
C ASP A 127 4.18 2.14 -0.67
N ASP A 128 5.51 2.02 -0.72
CA ASP A 128 6.44 2.32 0.39
C ASP A 128 6.56 3.81 0.77
N ASP A 129 5.87 4.66 0.04
CA ASP A 129 5.76 6.11 0.20
C ASP A 129 4.38 6.57 0.69
N ASP A 130 3.46 5.64 0.91
CA ASP A 130 2.11 5.91 1.39
C ASP A 130 1.89 5.32 2.79
N ALA A 131 0.91 5.86 3.52
CA ALA A 131 0.54 5.39 4.86
C ALA A 131 -0.95 5.10 4.97
N VAL A 132 -1.27 4.21 5.91
CA VAL A 132 -2.64 3.89 6.33
C VAL A 132 -2.89 4.31 7.78
N ASP A 133 -4.13 4.57 8.18
CA ASP A 133 -4.43 4.96 9.56
C ASP A 133 -4.25 3.79 10.54
N ARG A 134 -4.16 4.10 11.83
CA ARG A 134 -3.90 3.13 12.91
C ARG A 134 -4.92 1.99 13.03
N ASP A 135 -6.15 2.18 12.54
CA ASP A 135 -7.22 1.18 12.63
C ASP A 135 -7.45 0.46 11.30
N PHE A 136 -6.58 0.64 10.31
CA PHE A 136 -6.74 0.08 8.97
C PHE A 136 -6.92 -1.44 8.98
N ILE A 137 -6.07 -2.19 9.69
CA ILE A 137 -6.14 -3.66 9.74
C ILE A 137 -7.43 -4.11 10.44
N ALA A 138 -7.72 -3.57 11.63
CA ALA A 138 -8.91 -3.89 12.41
C ALA A 138 -10.20 -3.57 11.63
N ARG A 139 -10.24 -2.42 10.94
CA ARG A 139 -11.38 -2.01 10.12
C ARG A 139 -11.52 -2.86 8.86
N THR A 140 -10.42 -3.18 8.19
CA THR A 140 -10.43 -4.07 7.01
C THR A 140 -10.98 -5.45 7.38
N ARG A 141 -10.57 -6.01 8.53
CA ARG A 141 -11.10 -7.27 9.05
C ARG A 141 -12.61 -7.21 9.25
N ARG A 142 -13.09 -6.21 9.99
CA ARG A 142 -14.54 -6.03 10.26
C ARG A 142 -15.35 -5.90 8.97
N TYR A 143 -14.87 -5.13 8.00
CA TYR A 143 -15.52 -5.02 6.69
C TYR A 143 -15.55 -6.35 5.95
N ALA A 144 -14.42 -7.05 5.89
CA ALA A 144 -14.32 -8.34 5.21
C ALA A 144 -15.27 -9.38 5.83
N ASP A 145 -15.26 -9.53 7.15
CA ASP A 145 -16.09 -10.50 7.86
C ASP A 145 -17.59 -10.20 7.67
N ALA A 146 -18.00 -8.93 7.80
CA ALA A 146 -19.39 -8.52 7.58
C ALA A 146 -19.83 -8.74 6.11
N LEU A 147 -18.98 -8.40 5.15
CA LEU A 147 -19.29 -8.58 3.72
C LEU A 147 -19.32 -10.05 3.32
N LEU A 148 -18.48 -10.91 3.91
CA LEU A 148 -18.53 -12.37 3.72
C LEU A 148 -19.83 -12.95 4.28
N ALA A 149 -20.29 -12.49 5.44
CA ALA A 149 -21.56 -12.90 6.02
C ALA A 149 -22.76 -12.46 5.15
N MET A 150 -22.69 -11.26 4.57
CA MET A 150 -23.78 -10.70 3.75
C MET A 150 -23.84 -11.27 2.33
N GLN A 151 -22.71 -11.42 1.64
CA GLN A 151 -22.65 -11.84 0.23
C GLN A 151 -22.44 -13.35 0.04
N GLY A 152 -22.05 -14.05 1.10
CA GLY A 152 -21.60 -15.42 1.05
C GLY A 152 -20.11 -15.56 0.69
N PRO A 153 -19.46 -16.66 1.10
CA PRO A 153 -18.01 -16.80 1.04
C PRO A 153 -17.43 -17.08 -0.36
N ALA A 154 -18.26 -17.50 -1.33
CA ALA A 154 -17.75 -18.01 -2.60
C ALA A 154 -17.18 -16.93 -3.54
N LYS A 155 -17.73 -15.70 -3.50
CA LYS A 155 -17.42 -14.66 -4.49
C LYS A 155 -16.36 -13.69 -3.95
N PRO A 156 -15.25 -13.45 -4.69
CA PRO A 156 -14.28 -12.45 -4.30
C PRO A 156 -14.86 -11.03 -4.44
N PHE A 157 -14.42 -10.12 -3.57
CA PHE A 157 -14.85 -8.72 -3.58
C PHE A 157 -13.70 -7.80 -3.15
N VAL A 158 -13.86 -6.50 -3.42
CA VAL A 158 -12.89 -5.47 -3.08
C VAL A 158 -13.43 -4.58 -1.96
N VAL A 159 -12.56 -4.27 -1.00
CA VAL A 159 -12.75 -3.19 -0.03
C VAL A 159 -11.72 -2.11 -0.34
N ALA A 160 -12.18 -0.87 -0.49
CA ALA A 160 -11.36 0.27 -0.84
C ALA A 160 -11.64 1.47 0.08
N TRP A 161 -10.63 2.34 0.21
CA TRP A 161 -10.64 3.46 1.14
C TRP A 161 -10.45 4.75 0.37
N ASN A 162 -11.51 5.54 0.30
CA ASN A 162 -11.57 6.66 -0.64
C ASN A 162 -11.37 8.01 0.03
N HIS A 163 -11.39 8.08 1.36
CA HIS A 163 -11.11 9.30 2.11
C HIS A 163 -9.72 9.25 2.74
N GLY A 164 -8.94 10.31 2.58
CA GLY A 164 -7.61 10.43 3.16
C GLY A 164 -7.00 11.81 2.94
N PHE A 165 -5.69 11.89 3.07
CA PHE A 165 -4.90 13.09 2.83
C PHE A 165 -3.91 12.87 1.69
N TYR A 166 -3.68 13.91 0.92
CA TYR A 166 -2.57 13.99 -0.01
C TYR A 166 -1.47 14.88 0.57
N VAL A 167 -0.22 14.49 0.32
CA VAL A 167 0.98 15.25 0.63
C VAL A 167 1.69 15.48 -0.69
N ARG A 168 1.48 16.65 -1.30
CA ARG A 168 2.11 17.01 -2.56
C ARG A 168 3.41 17.74 -2.29
N ARG A 169 4.53 17.11 -2.62
CA ARG A 169 5.85 17.71 -2.45
C ARG A 169 6.02 18.90 -3.38
N LYS A 170 6.54 20.00 -2.83
CA LYS A 170 6.89 21.22 -3.55
C LYS A 170 8.23 21.74 -3.01
N PRO A 171 8.99 22.52 -3.80
CA PRO A 171 10.26 23.10 -3.35
C PRO A 171 10.15 23.91 -2.04
N ASP A 172 9.04 24.63 -1.86
CA ASP A 172 8.84 25.55 -0.73
C ASP A 172 8.05 24.92 0.45
N GLY A 173 7.95 23.60 0.48
CA GLY A 173 7.22 22.84 1.49
C GLY A 173 5.94 22.18 0.95
N ASN A 174 5.58 21.06 1.56
CA ASN A 174 4.52 20.21 1.01
C ASN A 174 3.13 20.82 1.19
N ASP A 175 2.32 20.66 0.16
CA ASP A 175 0.90 20.99 0.18
C ASP A 175 0.10 19.79 0.65
N VAL A 176 -0.45 19.92 1.86
CA VAL A 176 -1.20 18.86 2.54
C VAL A 176 -2.69 19.19 2.53
N PHE A 177 -3.51 18.30 1.98
CA PHE A 177 -4.96 18.51 1.86
C PHE A 177 -5.75 17.21 1.92
N ASP A 178 -6.99 17.28 2.39
CA ASP A 178 -7.90 16.14 2.38
C ASP A 178 -8.47 15.87 0.99
N ALA A 179 -8.82 14.62 0.73
CA ALA A 179 -9.54 14.22 -0.46
C ALA A 179 -10.50 13.05 -0.18
N VAL A 180 -11.61 13.06 -0.92
CA VAL A 180 -12.56 11.95 -1.03
C VAL A 180 -12.64 11.55 -2.50
N GLU A 181 -11.97 10.46 -2.87
CA GLU A 181 -11.88 9.97 -4.23
C GLU A 181 -13.17 9.29 -4.70
N ARG A 182 -13.51 9.49 -5.97
CA ARG A 182 -14.68 8.84 -6.60
C ARG A 182 -14.44 7.35 -6.88
N SER A 183 -13.20 6.93 -7.07
CA SER A 183 -12.84 5.55 -7.41
C SER A 183 -11.74 5.05 -6.46
N PRO A 184 -11.63 3.72 -6.26
CA PRO A 184 -10.59 3.15 -5.39
C PRO A 184 -9.20 3.71 -5.69
N LEU A 185 -8.37 3.90 -4.66
CA LEU A 185 -6.95 4.26 -4.79
C LEU A 185 -6.03 3.05 -4.68
N SER A 186 -4.74 3.19 -4.96
CA SER A 186 -3.75 2.15 -4.70
C SER A 186 -3.56 1.88 -3.21
N VAL A 187 -3.79 2.88 -2.35
CA VAL A 187 -3.45 2.84 -0.93
C VAL A 187 -4.43 1.99 -0.15
N GLY A 188 -3.97 0.84 0.33
CA GLY A 188 -4.77 -0.06 1.17
C GLY A 188 -5.92 -0.75 0.45
N THR A 189 -5.97 -0.70 -0.89
CA THR A 189 -7.00 -1.44 -1.65
C THR A 189 -6.84 -2.94 -1.43
N THR A 190 -7.95 -3.56 -1.06
CA THR A 190 -7.98 -4.92 -0.52
C THR A 190 -8.86 -5.81 -1.37
N LEU A 191 -8.33 -6.95 -1.80
CA LEU A 191 -9.08 -8.04 -2.39
C LEU A 191 -9.31 -9.13 -1.34
N VAL A 192 -10.57 -9.42 -1.06
CA VAL A 192 -10.99 -10.54 -0.20
C VAL A 192 -11.41 -11.69 -1.10
N ALA A 193 -10.82 -12.86 -0.91
CA ALA A 193 -11.13 -14.03 -1.73
C ALA A 193 -10.88 -15.34 -0.97
N PRO A 194 -11.54 -16.46 -1.36
CA PRO A 194 -11.20 -17.79 -0.87
C PRO A 194 -9.73 -18.14 -1.10
N VAL A 195 -9.18 -18.98 -0.23
CA VAL A 195 -7.90 -19.66 -0.49
C VAL A 195 -8.00 -20.41 -1.83
N GLY A 196 -6.91 -20.38 -2.60
CA GLY A 196 -6.87 -20.93 -3.97
C GLY A 196 -7.29 -19.94 -5.06
N HIS A 197 -7.90 -18.79 -4.73
CA HIS A 197 -8.15 -17.75 -5.74
C HIS A 197 -6.82 -17.17 -6.27
N GLY A 198 -6.56 -17.34 -7.57
CA GLY A 198 -5.27 -17.04 -8.20
C GLY A 198 -4.98 -15.55 -8.49
N VAL A 199 -5.89 -14.66 -8.09
CA VAL A 199 -5.78 -13.21 -8.35
C VAL A 199 -5.46 -12.44 -7.07
N ASN A 200 -4.75 -11.32 -7.23
CA ASN A 200 -4.40 -10.40 -6.15
C ASN A 200 -4.70 -8.93 -6.53
N PRO A 201 -4.62 -7.97 -5.59
CA PRO A 201 -4.96 -6.56 -5.83
C PRO A 201 -4.14 -5.83 -6.90
N TYR A 202 -3.05 -6.42 -7.42
CA TYR A 202 -2.24 -5.85 -8.49
C TYR A 202 -2.63 -6.33 -9.89
N ARG A 203 -3.64 -7.20 -10.04
CA ARG A 203 -4.05 -7.72 -11.35
C ARG A 203 -4.58 -6.65 -12.28
N TYR A 204 -5.40 -5.76 -11.73
CA TYR A 204 -6.02 -4.66 -12.45
C TYR A 204 -5.56 -3.33 -11.85
N VAL A 205 -5.65 -2.27 -12.64
CA VAL A 205 -5.50 -0.91 -12.12
C VAL A 205 -6.57 -0.70 -11.05
N HIS A 206 -6.18 -0.22 -9.87
CA HIS A 206 -7.07 -0.08 -8.71
C HIS A 206 -8.36 0.70 -9.05
N ARG A 207 -8.26 1.79 -9.83
CA ARG A 207 -9.42 2.57 -10.28
C ARG A 207 -10.39 1.79 -11.20
N ARG A 208 -9.96 0.67 -11.79
CA ARG A 208 -10.77 -0.20 -12.68
C ARG A 208 -11.30 -1.46 -11.98
N LEU A 209 -10.97 -1.71 -10.72
CA LEU A 209 -11.47 -2.88 -9.98
C LEU A 209 -12.99 -3.03 -9.97
N PRO A 210 -13.80 -1.95 -9.91
CA PRO A 210 -15.26 -2.08 -10.00
C PRO A 210 -15.80 -2.70 -11.29
N GLN A 211 -14.98 -2.80 -12.36
CA GLN A 211 -15.34 -3.51 -13.59
C GLN A 211 -15.20 -5.04 -13.47
N HIS A 212 -14.53 -5.52 -12.43
CA HIS A 212 -14.15 -6.93 -12.26
C HIS A 212 -14.68 -7.56 -10.97
N TYR A 213 -14.92 -6.76 -9.93
CA TYR A 213 -15.34 -7.24 -8.62
C TYR A 213 -16.42 -6.33 -8.01
N PRO A 214 -17.40 -6.90 -7.27
CA PRO A 214 -18.15 -6.13 -6.29
C PRO A 214 -17.19 -5.32 -5.42
N THR A 215 -17.39 -4.01 -5.35
CA THR A 215 -16.45 -3.10 -4.71
C THR A 215 -17.17 -2.23 -3.70
N PHE A 216 -16.69 -2.26 -2.46
CA PHE A 216 -17.21 -1.48 -1.34
C PHE A 216 -16.19 -0.41 -0.98
N THR A 217 -16.62 0.85 -0.99
CA THR A 217 -15.76 2.00 -0.69
C THR A 217 -16.21 2.66 0.60
N ASP A 218 -15.29 2.92 1.52
CA ASP A 218 -15.55 3.70 2.73
C ASP A 218 -14.96 5.12 2.58
N THR A 219 -15.78 6.12 2.92
CA THR A 219 -15.45 7.55 2.90
C THR A 219 -15.62 8.21 4.26
N THR A 220 -16.01 7.46 5.30
CA THR A 220 -16.39 8.00 6.62
C THR A 220 -15.19 8.50 7.41
N ILE A 221 -14.04 7.82 7.31
CA ILE A 221 -12.82 8.12 8.06
C ILE A 221 -11.62 8.29 7.09
N PRO A 222 -10.80 9.33 7.26
CA PRO A 222 -9.52 9.43 6.55
C PRO A 222 -8.63 8.23 6.87
N THR A 223 -8.41 7.39 5.87
CA THR A 223 -7.75 6.07 5.97
C THR A 223 -6.35 6.06 5.37
N PHE A 224 -6.06 6.97 4.43
CA PHE A 224 -4.74 7.05 3.80
C PHE A 224 -4.06 8.40 3.98
N VAL A 225 -2.73 8.39 3.96
CA VAL A 225 -1.90 9.53 3.55
C VAL A 225 -1.17 9.09 2.28
N ARG A 226 -1.38 9.81 1.18
CA ARG A 226 -0.76 9.53 -0.12
C ARG A 226 0.23 10.62 -0.48
N THR A 227 1.46 10.24 -0.81
CA THR A 227 2.46 11.22 -1.26
C THR A 227 2.39 11.42 -2.78
N ILE A 228 2.69 12.65 -3.22
CA ILE A 228 2.85 13.03 -4.62
C ILE A 228 4.22 13.67 -4.79
N HIS A 229 5.07 13.07 -5.62
CA HIS A 229 6.43 13.49 -5.90
C HIS A 229 6.88 13.06 -7.31
N GLU A 230 8.01 13.60 -7.76
CA GLU A 230 8.60 13.42 -9.09
C GLU A 230 8.84 11.96 -9.49
N ASP A 231 9.14 11.09 -8.51
CA ASP A 231 9.36 9.66 -8.75
C ASP A 231 8.05 8.82 -8.91
N ASN A 232 6.86 9.42 -8.75
CA ASN A 232 5.63 8.66 -8.97
C ASN A 232 5.44 8.33 -10.46
N LYS A 233 5.36 7.03 -10.79
CA LYS A 233 5.17 6.59 -12.18
C LYS A 233 3.86 7.06 -12.83
N SER A 234 2.77 7.12 -12.06
CA SER A 234 1.47 7.53 -12.60
C SER A 234 1.23 9.01 -12.38
N ASN A 235 0.74 9.73 -13.40
CA ASN A 235 0.27 11.11 -13.22
C ASN A 235 -0.88 11.15 -12.20
N PRO A 236 -0.67 11.67 -10.98
CA PRO A 236 -1.64 11.54 -9.91
C PRO A 236 -2.77 12.54 -10.10
N SER A 237 -3.84 12.11 -10.75
CA SER A 237 -5.10 12.85 -10.83
C SER A 237 -6.01 12.49 -9.66
N GLN A 238 -6.55 13.53 -9.01
CA GLN A 238 -7.63 13.39 -8.03
C GLN A 238 -8.95 13.44 -8.78
N SER A 239 -9.89 12.55 -8.49
CA SER A 239 -11.14 12.43 -9.25
C SER A 239 -12.41 12.67 -8.43
N GLY A 240 -12.28 13.26 -7.23
CA GLY A 240 -13.38 13.51 -6.31
C GLY A 240 -13.23 14.84 -5.56
N LEU A 241 -13.78 14.93 -4.35
CA LEU A 241 -13.73 16.15 -3.54
C LEU A 241 -12.33 16.34 -2.97
N THR A 242 -11.85 17.58 -2.92
CA THR A 242 -10.55 17.94 -2.31
C THR A 242 -10.69 19.20 -1.48
N ARG A 243 -9.83 19.38 -0.47
CA ARG A 243 -9.76 20.59 0.36
C ARG A 243 -11.10 20.94 1.04
N GLN A 244 -11.81 19.94 1.52
CA GLN A 244 -13.09 20.14 2.19
C GLN A 244 -12.90 20.43 3.69
N LEU A 245 -11.74 20.08 4.25
CA LEU A 245 -11.44 20.31 5.65
C LEU A 245 -10.70 21.63 5.87
N THR A 246 -11.10 22.34 6.92
CA THR A 246 -10.32 23.43 7.50
C THR A 246 -9.00 22.91 8.08
N GLU A 247 -8.00 23.78 8.21
CA GLU A 247 -6.70 23.42 8.80
C GLU A 247 -6.83 22.78 10.20
N ARG A 248 -7.69 23.34 11.06
CA ARG A 248 -7.97 22.78 12.40
C ARG A 248 -8.55 21.36 12.32
N GLN A 249 -9.44 21.09 11.36
CA GLN A 249 -9.99 19.75 11.16
C GLN A 249 -8.94 18.77 10.61
N THR A 250 -8.12 19.21 9.67
CA THR A 250 -7.00 18.44 9.11
C THR A 250 -6.02 18.03 10.20
N LEU A 251 -5.52 18.99 10.99
CA LEU A 251 -4.61 18.73 12.11
C LEU A 251 -5.21 17.72 13.11
N ARG A 252 -6.47 17.93 13.51
CA ARG A 252 -7.16 17.01 14.45
C ARG A 252 -7.27 15.59 13.88
N ARG A 253 -7.64 15.45 12.61
CA ARG A 253 -7.85 14.14 11.97
C ARG A 253 -6.53 13.42 11.71
N LEU A 254 -5.47 14.12 11.29
CA LEU A 254 -4.12 13.57 11.14
C LEU A 254 -3.60 13.02 12.47
N ARG A 255 -3.66 13.83 13.54
CA ARG A 255 -3.22 13.41 14.88
C ARG A 255 -4.03 12.21 15.38
N ARG A 256 -5.35 12.25 15.24
CA ARG A 256 -6.23 11.18 15.74
C ARG A 256 -6.03 9.87 14.98
N ASN A 257 -6.03 9.91 13.64
CA ASN A 257 -6.07 8.70 12.83
C ASN A 257 -4.67 8.14 12.57
N PHE A 258 -3.66 9.00 12.37
CA PHE A 258 -2.30 8.59 11.99
C PHE A 258 -1.28 8.82 13.10
N GLY A 259 -1.59 9.63 14.13
CA GLY A 259 -0.57 10.05 15.10
C GLY A 259 0.44 11.04 14.51
N ILE A 260 0.13 11.65 13.37
CA ILE A 260 1.03 12.50 12.62
C ILE A 260 0.67 13.97 12.82
N ASP A 261 1.68 14.82 12.92
CA ASP A 261 1.52 16.28 12.95
C ASP A 261 1.49 16.89 11.54
N LEU A 262 0.60 17.87 11.32
CA LEU A 262 0.45 18.52 10.03
C LEU A 262 1.71 19.31 9.63
N HIS A 263 2.38 19.97 10.58
CA HIS A 263 3.59 20.74 10.29
C HIS A 263 4.72 19.81 9.84
N TRP A 264 4.84 18.65 10.48
CA TRP A 264 5.78 17.62 10.05
C TRP A 264 5.50 17.12 8.62
N LEU A 265 4.23 16.92 8.23
CA LEU A 265 3.92 16.55 6.85
C LEU A 265 4.26 17.64 5.83
N ARG A 266 4.30 18.91 6.25
CA ARG A 266 4.72 20.03 5.39
C ARG A 266 6.24 20.02 5.14
N THR A 267 7.02 19.30 5.94
CA THR A 267 8.48 19.23 5.83
C THR A 267 9.02 17.84 5.44
N LEU A 268 8.14 16.83 5.30
CA LEU A 268 8.48 15.46 4.89
C LEU A 268 9.10 15.40 3.47
#